data_AF-A0A9Q1JAW3-F1
#
_entry.id   AF-A0A9Q1JAW3-F1
#
_cell.length_a   1.000
_cell.length_b   1.000
_cell.length_c   1.000
_cell.angle_alpha   90.00
_cell.angle_beta   90.00
_cell.angle_gamma   90.00
#
_symmetry.space_group_name_H-M   'P 1'
#
loop_
_entity.id
_entity.type
_entity.pdbx_description
1 polymer ?
#
loop_
_entity_poly.entity_id
_entity_poly.type
_entity_poly.pdbx_seq_one_letter_code
_entity_poly.pdbx_strand_id
1 'polypeptide(L)'
;MTEEKKGNFRIEPPGLFRGRGEHPKQGMLKRRIQPEDVIINCSKQSRIPEPPAGHRWKEVCHDNTVTWLTSWTENIQGSCKYIMLNASSKLKGEKDWEKYEVAWRLNSYVDQIQSQYCQDMNSKEMLTRQRATALYFIDKLALKAGNEKEADEMADTVGCCCSLRVEHITAQAAGREQTSTLNKYLSSLMPGLTAKVFRTYNASITLQNKLRVCHRSDGQAEKLLAYNRANRAVAVLYPDVSLRWPVLPYVVRPCDASISDPQIKERWSAAAGLQMAALSLRR
;
A
#
# COMPACT_ATOMS: atom_id res chain seq x y z
N MET A 1 -21.10 -1.41 28.27
CA MET A 1 -19.92 -2.05 27.66
C MET A 1 -20.19 -2.20 26.19
N THR A 2 -19.39 -1.58 25.32
CA THR A 2 -19.60 -1.67 23.87
C THR A 2 -19.05 -3.00 23.38
N GLU A 3 -19.90 -3.88 22.87
CA GLU A 3 -19.48 -5.12 22.25
C GLU A 3 -18.94 -4.82 20.84
N GLU A 4 -17.74 -5.30 20.56
CA GLU A 4 -17.07 -5.08 19.29
C GLU A 4 -16.92 -6.39 18.53
N LYS A 5 -17.17 -6.35 17.21
CA LYS A 5 -16.99 -7.52 16.37
C LYS A 5 -15.51 -7.86 16.27
N LYS A 6 -15.18 -9.13 16.47
CA LYS A 6 -13.84 -9.66 16.21
C LYS A 6 -13.63 -9.74 14.69
N GLY A 7 -12.38 -9.59 14.25
CA GLY A 7 -11.98 -9.84 12.87
C GLY A 7 -11.94 -11.35 12.57
N ASN A 8 -10.86 -11.80 11.95
CA ASN A 8 -10.66 -13.23 11.68
C ASN A 8 -10.40 -14.01 12.97
N PHE A 9 -11.45 -14.57 13.57
CA PHE A 9 -11.36 -15.39 14.77
C PHE A 9 -10.98 -16.85 14.50
N ARG A 10 -11.06 -17.29 13.24
CA ARG A 10 -10.69 -18.65 12.83
C ARG A 10 -9.19 -18.68 12.52
N ILE A 11 -8.47 -19.55 13.23
CA ILE A 11 -7.07 -19.84 12.93
C ILE A 11 -6.99 -20.50 11.54
N GLU A 12 -5.98 -20.12 10.77
CA GLU A 12 -5.78 -20.66 9.43
C GLU A 12 -5.55 -22.18 9.48
N PRO A 13 -6.23 -22.97 8.64
CA PRO A 13 -6.05 -24.41 8.61
C PRO A 13 -4.65 -24.80 8.11
N PRO A 14 -4.16 -26.01 8.46
CA PRO A 14 -2.95 -26.55 7.85
C PRO A 14 -3.15 -26.70 6.34
N GLY A 15 -2.08 -26.52 5.58
CA GLY A 15 -2.14 -26.59 4.13
C GLY A 15 -0.79 -26.33 3.48
N LEU A 16 -0.75 -26.29 2.15
CA LEU A 16 0.46 -25.94 1.42
C LEU A 16 0.59 -24.43 1.31
N PHE A 17 1.80 -23.91 1.50
CA PHE A 17 2.08 -22.50 1.34
C PHE A 17 1.95 -22.09 -0.12
N ARG A 18 0.97 -21.22 -0.39
CA ARG A 18 0.75 -20.63 -1.70
C ARG A 18 1.34 -19.22 -1.71
N GLY A 19 2.66 -19.16 -1.90
CA GLY A 19 3.35 -17.89 -2.14
C GLY A 19 2.81 -17.19 -3.39
N ARG A 20 2.93 -15.86 -3.46
CA ARG A 20 2.62 -15.09 -4.67
C ARG A 20 3.87 -14.94 -5.51
N GLY A 21 3.73 -14.98 -6.83
CA GLY A 21 4.88 -14.93 -7.76
C GLY A 21 5.74 -16.18 -7.67
N GLU A 22 7.02 -16.07 -8.04
CA GLU A 22 8.00 -17.15 -7.92
C GLU A 22 8.60 -17.16 -6.52
N HIS A 23 7.84 -17.69 -5.56
CA HIS A 23 8.27 -17.72 -4.16
C HIS A 23 9.08 -19.00 -3.87
N PRO A 24 10.32 -18.90 -3.33
CA PRO A 24 11.19 -20.07 -3.12
C PRO A 24 10.57 -21.10 -2.16
N LYS A 25 9.89 -20.62 -1.11
CA LYS A 25 9.17 -21.43 -0.12
C LYS A 25 7.78 -21.95 -0.57
N GLN A 26 7.38 -21.78 -1.84
CA GLN A 26 6.09 -22.26 -2.34
C GLN A 26 6.00 -23.79 -2.25
N GLY A 27 4.88 -24.30 -1.77
CA GLY A 27 4.69 -25.74 -1.57
C GLY A 27 5.18 -26.29 -0.23
N MET A 28 5.83 -25.47 0.62
CA MET A 28 6.15 -25.89 1.98
C MET A 28 4.88 -26.15 2.82
N LEU A 29 4.94 -27.14 3.71
CA LEU A 29 3.82 -27.47 4.58
C LEU A 29 3.65 -26.43 5.69
N LYS A 30 2.48 -25.79 5.69
CA LYS A 30 2.00 -24.99 6.81
C LYS A 30 1.41 -25.90 7.86
N ARG A 31 2.09 -25.99 9.00
CA ARG A 31 1.70 -26.83 10.13
C ARG A 31 0.40 -26.33 10.76
N ARG A 32 -0.34 -27.25 11.37
CA ARG A 32 -1.49 -26.93 12.21
C ARG A 32 -0.99 -26.23 13.47
N ILE A 33 -1.55 -25.07 13.76
CA ILE A 33 -1.27 -24.34 14.99
C ILE A 33 -1.98 -25.04 16.14
N GLN A 34 -1.22 -25.35 17.20
CA GLN A 34 -1.76 -25.92 18.43
C GLN A 34 -2.00 -24.82 19.47
N PRO A 35 -2.85 -25.04 20.48
CA PRO A 35 -3.03 -24.09 21.58
C PRO A 35 -1.71 -23.69 22.25
N GLU A 36 -0.74 -24.60 22.30
CA GLU A 36 0.59 -24.39 22.87
C GLU A 36 1.45 -23.37 22.11
N ASP A 37 1.07 -23.01 20.88
CA ASP A 37 1.75 -22.00 20.06
C ASP A 37 1.08 -20.62 20.15
N VAL A 38 -0.13 -20.56 20.74
CA VAL A 38 -0.97 -19.35 20.77
C VAL A 38 -0.73 -18.56 22.05
N ILE A 39 -0.47 -17.27 21.87
CA ILE A 39 -0.36 -16.26 22.92
C ILE A 39 -1.69 -15.50 22.99
N ILE A 40 -2.26 -15.41 24.19
CA ILE A 40 -3.51 -14.68 24.45
C ILE A 40 -3.18 -13.34 25.11
N ASN A 41 -3.74 -12.26 24.58
CA ASN A 41 -3.69 -10.94 25.20
C ASN A 41 -5.05 -10.55 25.77
N CYS A 42 -5.12 -10.32 27.07
CA CYS A 42 -6.34 -9.88 27.76
C CYS A 42 -6.02 -8.89 28.88
N SER A 43 -7.01 -8.21 29.44
CA SER A 43 -6.78 -7.40 30.64
C SER A 43 -6.69 -8.27 31.90
N LYS A 44 -5.99 -7.80 32.94
CA LYS A 44 -5.80 -8.53 34.22
C LYS A 44 -7.12 -8.84 34.94
N GLN A 45 -8.15 -8.04 34.68
CA GLN A 45 -9.46 -8.16 35.32
C GLN A 45 -10.46 -8.98 34.48
N SER A 46 -10.10 -9.35 33.25
CA SER A 46 -10.99 -10.09 32.36
C SER A 46 -10.85 -11.59 32.57
N ARG A 47 -11.93 -12.33 32.30
CA ARG A 47 -11.91 -13.80 32.31
C ARG A 47 -11.04 -14.30 31.16
N ILE A 48 -9.97 -15.01 31.50
CA ILE A 48 -9.06 -15.65 30.54
C ILE A 48 -9.82 -16.78 29.84
N PRO A 49 -9.74 -16.91 28.50
CA PRO A 49 -10.36 -18.01 27.78
C PRO A 49 -9.70 -19.35 28.15
N GLU A 50 -10.52 -20.35 28.45
CA GLU A 50 -10.04 -21.70 28.77
C GLU A 50 -9.55 -22.40 27.49
N PRO A 51 -8.37 -23.05 27.51
CA PRO A 51 -7.88 -23.83 26.38
C PRO A 51 -8.74 -25.09 26.17
N PRO A 52 -8.70 -25.70 24.96
CA PRO A 52 -9.32 -27.00 24.72
C PRO A 52 -8.84 -28.07 25.72
N ALA A 53 -9.67 -29.07 26.01
CA ALA A 53 -9.38 -30.10 27.00
C ALA A 53 -8.03 -30.79 26.73
N GLY A 54 -7.16 -30.82 27.76
CA GLY A 54 -5.82 -31.41 27.69
C GLY A 54 -4.73 -30.50 27.14
N HIS A 55 -5.05 -29.26 26.76
CA HIS A 55 -4.11 -28.29 26.19
C HIS A 55 -3.87 -27.09 27.09
N ARG A 56 -2.78 -26.37 26.81
CA ARG A 56 -2.44 -25.10 27.49
C ARG A 56 -2.08 -24.02 26.47
N TRP A 57 -2.39 -22.78 26.78
CA TRP A 57 -1.88 -21.64 26.02
C TRP A 57 -0.36 -21.53 26.18
N LYS A 58 0.31 -20.98 25.17
CA LYS A 58 1.74 -20.69 25.22
C LYS A 58 2.05 -19.74 26.38
N GLU A 59 1.34 -18.61 26.35
CA GLU A 59 1.49 -17.50 27.28
C GLU A 59 0.19 -16.67 27.31
N VAL A 60 -0.12 -16.11 28.46
CA VAL A 60 -1.17 -15.11 28.63
C VAL A 60 -0.50 -13.80 29.02
N CYS A 61 -0.57 -12.81 28.14
CA CYS A 61 -0.01 -11.48 28.35
C CYS A 61 -1.12 -10.45 28.62
N HIS A 62 -0.73 -9.33 29.22
CA HIS A 62 -1.62 -8.23 29.57
C HIS A 62 -1.05 -6.88 29.10
N ASP A 63 -0.86 -6.76 27.80
CA ASP A 63 -0.30 -5.55 27.18
C ASP A 63 -1.43 -4.69 26.60
N ASN A 64 -1.53 -3.46 27.10
CA ASN A 64 -2.50 -2.46 26.68
C ASN A 64 -2.00 -1.52 25.57
N THR A 65 -0.73 -1.64 25.17
CA THR A 65 -0.15 -0.86 24.07
C THR A 65 -0.47 -1.47 22.71
N VAL A 66 -0.71 -2.78 22.67
CA VAL A 66 -1.00 -3.54 21.47
C VAL A 66 -2.50 -3.69 21.22
N THR A 67 -2.87 -3.91 19.96
CA THR A 67 -4.28 -4.00 19.53
C THR A 67 -4.72 -5.40 19.12
N TRP A 68 -3.83 -6.38 19.23
CA TRP A 68 -4.14 -7.77 18.92
C TRP A 68 -4.66 -8.49 20.17
N LEU A 69 -5.58 -9.43 19.94
CA LEU A 69 -6.20 -10.25 20.99
C LEU A 69 -5.46 -11.57 21.15
N THR A 70 -5.01 -12.16 20.05
CA THR A 70 -4.17 -13.36 20.08
C THR A 70 -3.07 -13.25 19.03
N SER A 71 -1.95 -13.92 19.29
CA SER A 71 -0.87 -14.03 18.32
C SER A 71 -0.26 -15.44 18.30
N TRP A 72 0.32 -15.82 17.17
CA TRP A 72 1.10 -17.05 17.05
C TRP A 72 2.17 -16.87 15.97
N THR A 73 3.21 -17.69 16.04
CA THR A 73 4.32 -17.66 15.06
C THR A 73 4.07 -18.67 13.96
N GLU A 74 4.19 -18.26 12.70
CA GLU A 74 4.10 -19.17 11.56
C GLU A 74 5.45 -19.84 11.27
N ASN A 75 5.42 -21.13 10.90
CA ASN A 75 6.61 -21.93 10.65
C ASN A 75 7.42 -21.55 9.39
N ILE A 76 6.81 -20.93 8.37
CA ILE A 76 7.45 -20.78 7.04
C ILE A 76 8.36 -19.56 6.98
N GLN A 77 7.85 -18.41 7.42
CA GLN A 77 8.60 -17.14 7.44
C GLN A 77 8.98 -16.70 8.87
N GLY A 78 8.63 -17.49 9.89
CA GLY A 78 8.81 -17.06 11.29
C GLY A 78 7.97 -15.84 11.67
N SER A 79 7.03 -15.42 10.81
CA SER A 79 6.26 -14.20 11.01
C SER A 79 5.16 -14.41 12.05
N CYS A 80 4.98 -13.44 12.94
CA CYS A 80 3.89 -13.44 13.90
C CYS A 80 2.58 -13.05 13.22
N LYS A 81 1.57 -13.89 13.38
CA LYS A 81 0.18 -13.64 12.97
C LYS A 81 -0.64 -13.18 14.17
N TYR A 82 -1.68 -12.42 13.89
CA TYR A 82 -2.48 -11.75 14.92
C TYR A 82 -3.97 -11.86 14.62
N ILE A 83 -4.79 -12.07 15.64
CA ILE A 83 -6.22 -11.83 15.59
C ILE A 83 -6.48 -10.43 16.12
N MET A 84 -7.06 -9.58 15.29
CA MET A 84 -7.41 -8.21 15.62
C MET A 84 -8.93 -8.01 15.60
N LEU A 85 -9.37 -6.87 16.12
CA LEU A 85 -10.76 -6.42 15.99
C LEU A 85 -11.14 -6.19 14.51
N ASN A 86 -12.43 -6.20 14.24
CA ASN A 86 -12.97 -5.94 12.91
C ASN A 86 -12.65 -4.50 12.46
N ALA A 87 -12.61 -4.26 11.14
CA ALA A 87 -12.46 -2.93 10.56
C ALA A 87 -13.56 -1.96 10.99
N SER A 88 -14.76 -2.45 11.34
CA SER A 88 -15.86 -1.63 11.85
C SER A 88 -15.68 -1.18 13.30
N SER A 89 -14.65 -1.67 14.01
CA SER A 89 -14.44 -1.34 15.43
C SER A 89 -13.94 0.09 15.62
N LYS A 90 -14.31 0.70 16.76
CA LYS A 90 -13.91 2.08 17.07
C LYS A 90 -12.40 2.29 16.97
N LEU A 91 -11.62 1.42 17.59
CA LEU A 91 -10.15 1.54 17.62
C LEU A 91 -9.53 1.44 16.23
N LYS A 92 -10.10 0.62 15.33
CA LYS A 92 -9.59 0.52 13.95
C LYS A 92 -10.03 1.72 13.11
N GLY A 93 -11.24 2.21 13.34
CA GLY A 93 -11.77 3.42 12.71
C GLY A 93 -10.99 4.67 13.08
N GLU A 94 -10.64 4.86 14.35
CA GLU A 94 -9.82 6.00 14.82
C GLU A 94 -8.46 6.03 14.12
N LYS A 95 -7.76 4.89 14.07
CA LYS A 95 -6.48 4.78 13.35
C LYS A 95 -6.61 5.04 11.85
N ASP A 96 -7.70 4.60 11.24
CA ASP A 96 -7.97 4.85 9.82
C ASP A 96 -8.31 6.32 9.57
N TRP A 97 -9.00 6.98 10.49
CA TRP A 97 -9.26 8.42 10.45
C TRP A 97 -7.97 9.23 10.59
N GLU A 98 -7.12 8.92 11.57
CA GLU A 98 -5.79 9.54 11.73
C GLU A 98 -4.93 9.41 10.48
N LYS A 99 -4.97 8.23 9.82
CA LYS A 99 -4.27 8.01 8.54
C LYS A 99 -4.72 8.99 7.46
N TYR A 100 -6.02 9.27 7.36
CA TYR A 100 -6.54 10.25 6.40
C TYR A 100 -6.27 11.69 6.84
N GLU A 101 -6.27 12.00 8.13
CA GLU A 101 -5.86 13.31 8.63
C GLU A 101 -4.41 13.63 8.26
N VAL A 102 -3.48 12.70 8.45
CA VAL A 102 -2.07 12.90 8.09
C VAL A 102 -1.93 13.12 6.58
N ALA A 103 -2.68 12.38 5.76
CA ALA A 103 -2.72 12.60 4.31
C ALA A 103 -3.36 13.94 3.93
N TRP A 104 -4.31 14.44 4.70
CA TRP A 104 -4.92 15.74 4.48
C TRP A 104 -3.97 16.89 4.86
N ARG A 105 -3.27 16.79 5.99
CA ARG A 105 -2.23 17.76 6.39
C ARG A 105 -1.12 17.86 5.35
N LEU A 106 -0.75 16.74 4.71
CA LEU A 106 0.21 16.72 3.61
C LEU A 106 -0.20 17.64 2.44
N ASN A 107 -1.50 17.86 2.20
CA ASN A 107 -1.97 18.73 1.13
C ASN A 107 -1.44 20.17 1.24
N SER A 108 -1.30 20.69 2.47
CA SER A 108 -0.81 22.06 2.70
C SER A 108 0.71 22.17 2.57
N TYR A 109 1.44 21.08 2.74
CA TYR A 109 2.91 21.05 2.69
C TYR A 109 3.46 20.51 1.37
N VAL A 110 2.61 19.94 0.51
CA VAL A 110 3.04 19.28 -0.72
C VAL A 110 3.81 20.22 -1.63
N ASP A 111 3.36 21.46 -1.82
CA ASP A 111 4.02 22.42 -2.71
C ASP A 111 5.43 22.77 -2.22
N GLN A 112 5.62 22.89 -0.91
CA GLN A 112 6.93 23.12 -0.28
C GLN A 112 7.84 21.90 -0.48
N ILE A 113 7.32 20.69 -0.28
CA ILE A 113 8.06 19.44 -0.48
C ILE A 113 8.49 19.30 -1.95
N GLN A 114 7.61 19.66 -2.89
CA GLN A 114 7.89 19.63 -4.32
C GLN A 114 8.97 20.63 -4.71
N SER A 115 8.94 21.84 -4.17
CA SER A 115 10.01 22.83 -4.37
C SER A 115 11.34 22.32 -3.81
N GLN A 116 11.33 21.75 -2.60
CA GLN A 116 12.56 21.28 -1.94
C GLN A 116 13.22 20.12 -2.69
N TYR A 117 12.48 19.07 -3.07
CA TYR A 117 13.10 17.96 -3.80
C TYR A 117 13.57 18.39 -5.20
N CYS A 118 12.91 19.37 -5.84
CA CYS A 118 13.37 19.92 -7.11
C CYS A 118 14.72 20.64 -6.98
N GLN A 119 14.96 21.31 -5.86
CA GLN A 119 16.26 21.90 -5.54
C GLN A 119 17.30 20.83 -5.22
N ASP A 120 16.93 19.83 -4.42
CA ASP A 120 17.80 18.73 -4.00
C ASP A 120 18.29 17.87 -5.20
N MET A 121 17.52 17.79 -6.30
CA MET A 121 17.95 17.12 -7.55
C MET A 121 19.18 17.77 -8.19
N ASN A 122 19.43 19.06 -7.94
CA ASN A 122 20.59 19.79 -8.42
C ASN A 122 21.73 19.90 -7.38
N SER A 123 21.60 19.21 -6.24
CA SER A 123 22.63 19.22 -5.21
C SER A 123 23.93 18.54 -5.66
N LYS A 124 25.07 19.00 -5.11
CA LYS A 124 26.38 18.36 -5.35
C LYS A 124 26.46 16.97 -4.73
N GLU A 125 25.72 16.72 -3.65
CA GLU A 125 25.72 15.45 -2.94
C GLU A 125 24.90 14.38 -3.69
N MET A 126 25.49 13.21 -3.92
CA MET A 126 24.85 12.11 -4.65
C MET A 126 23.68 11.50 -3.87
N LEU A 127 23.81 11.35 -2.55
CA LEU A 127 22.76 10.79 -1.69
C LEU A 127 21.50 11.67 -1.70
N THR A 128 21.68 12.99 -1.55
CA THR A 128 20.58 13.96 -1.60
C THR A 128 19.86 13.94 -2.96
N ARG A 129 20.61 13.79 -4.06
CA ARG A 129 20.01 13.64 -5.40
C ARG A 129 19.20 12.34 -5.53
N GLN A 130 19.74 11.22 -5.07
CA GLN A 130 19.04 9.92 -5.10
C GLN A 130 17.73 9.98 -4.31
N ARG A 131 17.77 10.59 -3.12
CA ARG A 131 16.59 10.83 -2.28
C ARG A 131 15.54 11.68 -2.98
N ALA A 132 15.96 12.77 -3.59
CA ALA A 132 15.08 13.67 -4.31
C ALA A 132 14.40 12.95 -5.49
N THR A 133 15.16 12.18 -6.27
CA THR A 133 14.62 11.37 -7.38
C THR A 133 13.66 10.28 -6.89
N ALA A 134 13.99 9.61 -5.79
CA ALA A 134 13.10 8.63 -5.16
C ALA A 134 11.77 9.26 -4.69
N LEU A 135 11.82 10.42 -4.05
CA LEU A 135 10.63 11.17 -3.65
C LEU A 135 9.81 11.60 -4.85
N TYR A 136 10.45 12.07 -5.92
CA TYR A 136 9.77 12.42 -7.17
C TYR A 136 8.98 11.24 -7.74
N PHE A 137 9.55 10.04 -7.78
CA PHE A 137 8.84 8.86 -8.25
C PHE A 137 7.69 8.43 -7.33
N ILE A 138 7.83 8.57 -6.01
CA ILE A 138 6.74 8.29 -5.06
C ILE A 138 5.60 9.29 -5.26
N ASP A 139 5.92 10.58 -5.41
CA ASP A 139 4.94 11.65 -5.60
C ASP A 139 4.21 11.53 -6.94
N LYS A 140 4.95 11.36 -8.06
CA LYS A 140 4.35 11.39 -9.41
C LYS A 140 3.83 10.04 -9.91
N LEU A 141 4.48 8.94 -9.56
CA LEU A 141 4.12 7.59 -10.02
C LEU A 141 3.41 6.76 -8.94
N ALA A 142 3.25 7.31 -7.73
CA ALA A 142 2.52 6.68 -6.61
C ALA A 142 3.05 5.28 -6.24
N LEU A 143 4.35 5.07 -6.43
CA LEU A 143 5.00 3.79 -6.23
C LEU A 143 5.17 3.47 -4.74
N LYS A 144 5.25 2.17 -4.42
CA LYS A 144 5.44 1.70 -3.03
C LYS A 144 6.91 1.84 -2.64
N ALA A 145 7.17 2.30 -1.40
CA ALA A 145 8.48 2.18 -0.79
C ALA A 145 8.83 0.69 -0.68
N GLY A 146 9.87 0.27 -1.41
CA GLY A 146 10.35 -1.10 -1.39
C GLY A 146 11.32 -1.26 -0.24
N ASN A 147 10.96 -1.99 0.81
CA ASN A 147 11.96 -2.43 1.78
C ASN A 147 12.83 -3.51 1.13
N GLU A 148 14.13 -3.49 1.44
CA GLU A 148 15.02 -4.59 1.09
C GLU A 148 14.48 -5.89 1.70
N LYS A 149 14.54 -6.95 0.92
CA LYS A 149 14.11 -8.29 1.31
C LYS A 149 15.28 -9.23 1.11
N GLU A 150 15.45 -10.16 2.03
CA GLU A 150 16.43 -11.23 1.88
C GLU A 150 15.97 -12.17 0.76
N ALA A 151 16.87 -12.45 -0.18
CA ALA A 151 16.57 -13.12 -1.45
C ALA A 151 16.06 -14.57 -1.26
N ASP A 152 16.46 -15.24 -0.17
CA ASP A 152 16.12 -16.64 0.08
C ASP A 152 14.74 -16.82 0.76
N GLU A 153 14.18 -15.74 1.32
CA GLU A 153 12.97 -15.82 2.15
C GLU A 153 11.68 -15.39 1.43
N MET A 154 11.79 -14.53 0.42
CA MET A 154 10.66 -13.89 -0.24
C MET A 154 10.79 -13.92 -1.76
N ALA A 155 9.66 -13.87 -2.46
CA ALA A 155 9.65 -13.71 -3.91
C ALA A 155 10.32 -12.39 -4.32
N ASP A 156 11.15 -12.43 -5.37
CA ASP A 156 11.85 -11.24 -5.89
C ASP A 156 10.82 -10.23 -6.39
N THR A 157 10.58 -9.21 -5.58
CA THR A 157 9.56 -8.20 -5.80
C THR A 157 10.15 -6.87 -5.40
N VAL A 158 10.54 -6.10 -6.40
CA VAL A 158 11.15 -4.79 -6.21
C VAL A 158 10.10 -3.68 -6.09
N GLY A 159 10.25 -2.86 -5.05
CA GLY A 159 9.59 -1.55 -4.94
C GLY A 159 10.50 -0.41 -5.40
N CYS A 160 9.95 0.81 -5.48
CA CYS A 160 10.46 1.87 -6.36
C CYS A 160 11.75 2.60 -5.97
N CYS A 161 12.12 2.72 -4.70
CA CYS A 161 13.22 3.65 -4.36
C CYS A 161 14.48 2.98 -3.84
N CYS A 162 14.36 1.86 -3.13
CA CYS A 162 15.47 1.30 -2.36
C CYS A 162 15.87 -0.11 -2.80
N SER A 163 15.12 -0.68 -3.75
CA SER A 163 15.33 -2.03 -4.27
C SER A 163 15.33 -2.09 -5.81
N LEU A 164 15.12 -0.97 -6.50
CA LEU A 164 15.23 -0.95 -7.95
C LEU A 164 16.68 -1.19 -8.35
N ARG A 165 16.88 -2.30 -9.04
CA ARG A 165 18.13 -2.63 -9.72
C ARG A 165 18.16 -1.98 -11.10
N VAL A 166 19.36 -1.78 -11.63
CA VAL A 166 19.58 -1.19 -12.96
C VAL A 166 18.86 -1.97 -14.06
N GLU A 167 18.65 -3.28 -13.87
CA GLU A 167 17.89 -4.13 -14.81
C GLU A 167 16.41 -3.72 -14.99
N HIS A 168 15.84 -2.95 -14.04
CA HIS A 168 14.43 -2.54 -14.06
C HIS A 168 14.19 -1.15 -14.66
N ILE A 169 15.24 -0.39 -14.95
CA ILE A 169 15.15 0.93 -15.58
C ILE A 169 16.16 0.96 -16.72
N THR A 170 15.73 1.25 -17.94
CA THR A 170 16.62 1.39 -19.12
C THR A 170 17.56 2.62 -19.04
N ALA A 171 17.66 3.27 -17.88
CA ALA A 171 18.47 4.47 -17.64
C ALA A 171 19.52 4.21 -16.55
N GLN A 172 20.77 4.61 -16.82
CA GLN A 172 21.92 4.49 -15.93
C GLN A 172 21.75 5.35 -14.66
N ALA A 173 21.18 4.82 -13.58
CA ALA A 173 21.35 5.41 -12.25
C ALA A 173 21.17 4.34 -11.17
N ALA A 174 22.28 3.81 -10.67
CA ALA A 174 22.31 2.91 -9.52
C ALA A 174 22.71 3.71 -8.28
N GLY A 175 21.83 3.75 -7.29
CA GLY A 175 22.08 4.31 -5.98
C GLY A 175 21.34 3.49 -4.94
N ARG A 176 22.06 2.99 -3.93
CA ARG A 176 21.45 2.28 -2.80
C ARG A 176 21.08 3.30 -1.73
N GLU A 177 19.86 3.83 -1.78
CA GLU A 177 19.30 4.52 -0.62
C GLU A 177 18.36 3.57 0.13
N GLN A 178 18.41 3.57 1.46
CA GLN A 178 17.55 2.73 2.29
C GLN A 178 16.22 3.44 2.62
N THR A 179 15.13 2.67 2.69
CA THR A 179 13.79 3.19 3.05
C THR A 179 13.76 3.82 4.44
N SER A 180 14.66 3.40 5.33
CA SER A 180 14.85 3.94 6.68
C SER A 180 15.28 5.41 6.64
N THR A 181 16.24 5.76 5.78
CA THR A 181 16.76 7.12 5.60
C THR A 181 15.69 8.04 4.99
N LEU A 182 14.97 7.54 3.98
CA LEU A 182 13.87 8.26 3.35
C LEU A 182 12.76 8.60 4.34
N ASN A 183 12.32 7.62 5.15
CA ASN A 183 11.26 7.86 6.13
C ASN A 183 11.71 8.78 7.28
N LYS A 184 12.98 8.75 7.68
CA LYS A 184 13.53 9.72 8.65
C LYS A 184 13.51 11.14 8.09
N TYR A 185 13.91 11.32 6.84
CA TYR A 185 13.82 12.61 6.16
C TYR A 185 12.37 13.10 6.06
N LEU A 186 11.44 12.24 5.61
CA LEU A 186 10.03 12.57 5.57
C LEU A 186 9.46 12.97 6.94
N SER A 187 9.85 12.26 8.00
CA SER A 187 9.43 12.57 9.37
C SER A 187 9.94 13.93 9.87
N SER A 188 11.11 14.38 9.38
CA SER A 188 11.63 15.73 9.69
C SER A 188 10.86 16.85 9.00
N LEU A 189 10.24 16.57 7.85
CA LEU A 189 9.41 17.54 7.12
C LEU A 189 8.03 17.68 7.76
N MET A 190 7.42 16.56 8.15
CA MET A 190 6.15 16.55 8.88
C MET A 190 6.10 15.33 9.82
N PRO A 191 5.70 15.52 11.09
CA PRO A 191 5.57 14.41 12.03
C PRO A 191 4.55 13.39 11.52
N GLY A 192 4.95 12.12 11.47
CA GLY A 192 4.11 11.02 10.99
C GLY A 192 4.07 10.83 9.47
N LEU A 193 4.82 11.63 8.70
CA LEU A 193 4.91 11.47 7.25
C LEU A 193 5.75 10.25 6.87
N THR A 194 5.18 9.40 6.02
CA THR A 194 5.88 8.26 5.42
C THR A 194 5.57 8.18 3.93
N ALA A 195 6.37 7.44 3.16
CA ALA A 195 6.13 7.25 1.73
C ALA A 195 4.73 6.68 1.42
N LYS A 196 4.13 5.93 2.36
CA LYS A 196 2.77 5.41 2.21
C LYS A 196 1.70 6.49 2.21
N VAL A 197 1.93 7.61 2.92
CA VAL A 197 0.97 8.71 3.03
C VAL A 197 0.75 9.37 1.66
N PHE A 198 1.80 9.52 0.84
CA PHE A 198 1.69 10.06 -0.53
C PHE A 198 0.70 9.26 -1.40
N ARG A 199 0.65 7.93 -1.24
CA ARG A 199 -0.32 7.09 -1.95
C ARG A 199 -1.75 7.32 -1.44
N THR A 200 -1.95 7.49 -0.14
CA THR A 200 -3.29 7.84 0.38
C THR A 200 -3.71 9.22 -0.13
N TYR A 201 -2.80 10.19 -0.09
CA TYR A 201 -3.01 11.56 -0.56
C TYR A 201 -3.38 11.62 -2.05
N ASN A 202 -2.54 11.04 -2.92
CA ASN A 202 -2.76 11.04 -4.37
C ASN A 202 -4.07 10.35 -4.76
N ALA A 203 -4.46 9.28 -4.05
CA ALA A 203 -5.73 8.62 -4.28
C ALA A 203 -6.91 9.52 -3.93
N SER A 204 -6.88 10.12 -2.73
CA SER A 204 -7.95 10.97 -2.21
C SER A 204 -8.13 12.25 -3.03
N ILE A 205 -7.03 12.95 -3.37
CA ILE A 205 -7.10 14.21 -4.13
C ILE A 205 -7.57 13.98 -5.57
N THR A 206 -7.13 12.88 -6.20
CA THR A 206 -7.58 12.54 -7.56
C THR A 206 -9.07 12.23 -7.57
N LEU A 207 -9.55 11.45 -6.60
CA LEU A 207 -10.98 11.15 -6.48
C LEU A 207 -11.79 12.44 -6.28
N GLN A 208 -11.35 13.30 -5.36
CA GLN A 208 -12.01 14.56 -5.08
C GLN A 208 -12.06 15.47 -6.32
N ASN A 209 -10.95 15.62 -7.04
CA ASN A 209 -10.88 16.45 -8.24
C ASN A 209 -11.76 15.91 -9.37
N LYS A 210 -11.85 14.58 -9.55
CA LYS A 210 -12.73 13.98 -10.56
C LYS A 210 -14.21 14.10 -10.20
N LEU A 211 -14.57 14.03 -8.92
CA LEU A 211 -15.95 14.19 -8.46
C LEU A 211 -16.41 15.65 -8.49
N ARG A 212 -15.51 16.65 -8.41
CA ARG A 212 -15.85 18.08 -8.51
C ARG A 212 -16.43 18.47 -9.88
N VAL A 213 -16.09 17.73 -10.93
CA VAL A 213 -16.56 17.97 -12.30
C VAL A 213 -17.98 17.42 -12.52
N CYS A 214 -18.53 16.63 -11.58
CA CYS A 214 -19.88 16.08 -11.68
C CYS A 214 -20.95 17.10 -11.28
N HIS A 215 -22.01 17.23 -12.07
CA HIS A 215 -23.10 18.17 -11.81
C HIS A 215 -24.16 17.57 -10.87
N ARG A 216 -24.78 18.41 -10.02
CA ARG A 216 -25.79 17.97 -9.05
C ARG A 216 -27.10 17.49 -9.70
N SER A 217 -27.36 17.90 -10.93
CA SER A 217 -28.58 17.67 -11.71
C SER A 217 -28.73 16.27 -12.30
N ASP A 218 -27.67 15.44 -12.25
CA ASP A 218 -27.65 14.15 -12.93
C ASP A 218 -28.55 13.10 -12.24
N GLY A 219 -29.08 12.17 -13.04
CA GLY A 219 -29.85 11.03 -12.53
C GLY A 219 -29.00 10.12 -11.64
N GLN A 220 -29.64 9.32 -10.76
CA GLN A 220 -28.91 8.44 -9.84
C GLN A 220 -27.95 7.46 -10.57
N ALA A 221 -28.35 6.95 -11.74
CA ALA A 221 -27.53 6.06 -12.55
C ALA A 221 -26.29 6.76 -13.15
N GLU A 222 -26.43 8.02 -13.58
CA GLU A 222 -25.34 8.83 -14.12
C GLU A 222 -24.33 9.20 -13.03
N LYS A 223 -24.82 9.53 -11.83
CA LYS A 223 -23.97 9.76 -10.64
C LYS A 223 -23.15 8.51 -10.30
N LEU A 224 -23.75 7.33 -10.37
CA LEU A 224 -23.03 6.07 -10.15
C LEU A 224 -21.99 5.81 -11.23
N LEU A 225 -22.31 6.07 -12.51
CA LEU A 225 -21.36 5.97 -13.62
C LEU A 225 -20.18 6.93 -13.45
N ALA A 226 -20.45 8.18 -13.09
CA ALA A 226 -19.42 9.18 -12.84
C ALA A 226 -18.51 8.80 -11.66
N TYR A 227 -19.11 8.30 -10.57
CA TYR A 227 -18.37 7.76 -9.43
C TYR A 227 -17.46 6.58 -9.83
N ASN A 228 -17.99 5.63 -10.60
CA ASN A 228 -17.21 4.49 -11.08
C ASN A 228 -16.08 4.90 -12.03
N ARG A 229 -16.31 5.91 -12.89
CA ARG A 229 -15.26 6.50 -13.75
C ARG A 229 -14.17 7.17 -12.92
N ALA A 230 -14.54 7.92 -11.89
CA ALA A 230 -13.59 8.54 -10.97
C ALA A 230 -12.77 7.49 -10.21
N ASN A 231 -13.41 6.46 -9.67
CA ASN A 231 -12.73 5.33 -9.03
C ASN A 231 -11.79 4.59 -9.98
N ARG A 232 -12.19 4.38 -11.24
CA ARG A 232 -11.32 3.77 -12.26
C ARG A 232 -10.08 4.63 -12.52
N ALA A 233 -10.22 5.96 -12.60
CA ALA A 233 -9.08 6.85 -12.79
C ALA A 233 -8.09 6.76 -11.60
N VAL A 234 -8.60 6.70 -10.37
CA VAL A 234 -7.78 6.46 -9.17
C VAL A 234 -7.09 5.09 -9.23
N ALA A 235 -7.84 4.05 -9.61
CA ALA A 235 -7.31 2.70 -9.71
C ALA A 235 -6.24 2.54 -10.80
N VAL A 236 -6.24 3.37 -11.86
CA VAL A 236 -5.19 3.36 -12.89
C VAL A 236 -3.89 3.99 -12.39
N LEU A 237 -3.96 4.99 -11.49
CA LEU A 237 -2.76 5.59 -10.88
C LEU A 237 -1.99 4.59 -10.03
N TYR A 238 -2.66 3.58 -9.49
CA TYR A 238 -2.01 2.50 -8.78
C TYR A 238 -1.91 1.29 -9.70
N PRO A 239 -0.72 0.73 -9.93
CA PRO A 239 -0.63 -0.60 -10.51
C PRO A 239 -1.13 -1.60 -9.45
N ASP A 240 -2.45 -1.69 -9.30
CA ASP A 240 -3.10 -2.79 -8.61
C ASP A 240 -3.30 -3.91 -9.62
N VAL A 241 -2.85 -5.10 -9.25
CA VAL A 241 -2.76 -6.27 -10.13
C VAL A 241 -4.15 -6.90 -10.36
N SER A 242 -5.24 -6.25 -9.92
CA SER A 242 -6.61 -6.76 -9.96
C SER A 242 -7.36 -6.45 -11.26
N LEU A 243 -6.75 -5.79 -12.26
CA LEU A 243 -7.38 -5.53 -13.55
C LEU A 243 -7.37 -6.77 -14.47
N ARG A 244 -8.12 -7.79 -14.05
CA ARG A 244 -8.80 -8.73 -14.94
C ARG A 244 -10.30 -8.41 -14.92
N TRP A 245 -10.64 -7.16 -15.25
CA TRP A 245 -12.02 -6.83 -15.61
C TRP A 245 -12.15 -7.06 -17.12
N PRO A 246 -13.09 -7.89 -17.58
CA PRO A 246 -13.32 -8.03 -19.01
C PRO A 246 -13.71 -6.65 -19.54
N VAL A 247 -12.90 -6.17 -20.48
CA VAL A 247 -13.24 -5.08 -21.38
C VAL A 247 -14.56 -5.44 -22.07
N LEU A 248 -15.68 -4.95 -21.52
CA LEU A 248 -16.91 -4.84 -22.29
C LEU A 248 -16.70 -3.69 -23.29
N PRO A 249 -16.84 -3.94 -24.61
CA PRO A 249 -16.68 -2.92 -25.62
C PRO A 249 -17.97 -2.09 -25.67
N TYR A 250 -18.09 -1.09 -24.80
CA TYR A 250 -19.05 -0.02 -25.03
C TYR A 250 -18.34 1.16 -25.67
N VAL A 251 -18.50 1.20 -27.00
CA VAL A 251 -18.26 2.27 -27.96
C VAL A 251 -18.22 3.65 -27.30
N VAL A 252 -17.01 4.19 -27.15
CA VAL A 252 -16.80 5.62 -26.92
C VAL A 252 -17.03 6.31 -28.25
N ARG A 253 -18.16 7.03 -28.39
CA ARG A 253 -18.26 8.07 -29.43
C ARG A 253 -17.38 9.26 -29.03
N PRO A 254 -16.64 9.86 -29.98
CA PRO A 254 -15.81 11.02 -29.71
C PRO A 254 -16.69 12.27 -29.73
N CYS A 255 -17.13 12.71 -28.56
CA CYS A 255 -17.61 14.08 -28.38
C CYS A 255 -16.87 14.70 -27.20
N ASP A 256 -16.41 15.92 -27.44
CA ASP A 256 -15.82 16.89 -26.53
C ASP A 256 -14.30 16.81 -26.33
N ALA A 257 -13.64 17.28 -27.39
CA ALA A 257 -12.36 17.94 -27.36
C ALA A 257 -12.42 19.22 -26.51
N SER A 258 -11.86 19.17 -25.29
CA SER A 258 -11.43 20.38 -24.54
C SER A 258 -10.36 20.09 -23.48
N ILE A 259 -9.50 19.09 -23.68
CA ILE A 259 -8.27 18.95 -22.88
C ILE A 259 -7.15 19.69 -23.62
N SER A 260 -7.08 21.00 -23.38
CA SER A 260 -5.99 21.88 -23.81
C SER A 260 -4.89 21.95 -22.74
N ASP A 261 -4.33 20.80 -22.36
CA ASP A 261 -3.11 20.76 -21.54
C ASP A 261 -2.01 19.99 -22.30
N PRO A 262 -1.06 20.71 -22.93
CA PRO A 262 0.05 20.12 -23.69
C PRO A 262 0.90 19.16 -22.85
N GLN A 263 1.06 19.40 -21.54
CA GLN A 263 1.87 18.55 -20.65
C GLN A 263 1.22 17.19 -20.40
N ILE A 264 -0.12 17.13 -20.43
CA ILE A 264 -0.83 15.86 -20.26
C ILE A 264 -0.58 14.98 -21.49
N LYS A 265 -0.72 15.50 -22.72
CA LYS A 265 -0.48 14.72 -23.96
C LYS A 265 0.94 14.14 -24.03
N GLU A 266 1.95 14.89 -23.61
CA GLU A 266 3.34 14.43 -23.62
C GLU A 266 3.57 13.29 -22.61
N ARG A 267 2.94 13.38 -21.43
CA ARG A 267 2.96 12.31 -20.40
C ARG A 267 2.25 11.03 -20.85
N TRP A 268 1.19 11.13 -21.66
CA TRP A 268 0.51 9.95 -22.22
C TRP A 268 1.28 9.30 -23.38
N SER A 269 1.96 10.10 -24.22
CA SER A 269 2.75 9.57 -25.34
C SER A 269 3.98 8.81 -24.85
N ALA A 270 4.68 9.33 -23.83
CA ALA A 270 5.81 8.65 -23.20
C ALA A 270 5.40 7.34 -22.48
N ALA A 271 4.28 7.37 -21.74
CA ALA A 271 3.77 6.19 -21.03
C ALA A 271 3.25 5.10 -21.99
N ALA A 272 2.55 5.50 -23.06
CA ALA A 272 2.07 4.56 -24.09
C ALA A 272 3.24 3.97 -24.91
N GLY A 273 4.27 4.77 -25.22
CA GLY A 273 5.48 4.30 -25.90
C GLY A 273 6.24 3.25 -25.09
N LEU A 274 6.41 3.46 -23.79
CA LEU A 274 7.03 2.50 -22.87
C LEU A 274 6.22 1.21 -22.72
N GLN A 275 4.89 1.31 -22.71
CA GLN A 275 4.00 0.15 -22.55
C GLN A 275 3.91 -0.70 -23.84
N MET A 276 3.99 -0.07 -25.02
CA MET A 276 4.05 -0.77 -26.30
C MET A 276 5.43 -1.40 -26.56
N ALA A 277 6.52 -0.75 -26.15
CA ALA A 277 7.86 -1.34 -26.22
C ALA A 277 8.00 -2.59 -25.33
N ALA A 278 7.40 -2.58 -24.13
CA ALA A 278 7.38 -3.73 -23.22
C ALA A 278 6.55 -4.91 -23.77
N LEU A 279 5.58 -4.66 -24.64
CA LEU A 279 4.80 -5.71 -25.32
C LEU A 279 5.50 -6.26 -26.57
N SER A 280 6.30 -5.44 -27.27
CA SER A 280 7.07 -5.88 -28.44
C SER A 280 8.29 -6.74 -28.09
N LEU A 281 8.85 -6.61 -26.88
CA LEU A 281 9.96 -7.42 -26.37
C LEU A 281 9.52 -8.79 -25.81
N ARG A 282 8.22 -9.13 -25.92
CA ARG A 282 7.64 -10.43 -25.53
C ARG A 282 7.14 -11.23 -26.73
N ARG A 283 7.83 -11.14 -27.87
CA ARG A 283 7.70 -12.08 -29.00
C ARG A 283 9.05 -12.68 -29.32
#